data_AF-A0A7C1FF98-F1
#
_entry.id   AF-A0A7C1FF98-F1
#
_cell.length_a   1.000
_cell.length_b   1.000
_cell.length_c   1.000
_cell.angle_alpha   90.00
_cell.angle_beta   90.00
_cell.angle_gamma   90.00
#
_symmetry.space_group_name_H-M   'P 1'
#
loop_
_entity.id
_entity.type
_entity.pdbx_description
1 polymer ?
#
loop_
_entity_poly.entity_id
_entity_poly.type
_entity_poly.pdbx_seq_one_letter_code
_entity_poly.pdbx_strand_id
1 'polypeptide(L)'
;MSGLALLLAAAAVGYVSYPLLRQCSERKPGAAPAEAEEVEVGGILYESEAEWALERLLGRACAGTPTATARTSRTDLEGQIEAWVASVRDERRRTRAGRRVLCQACGKPFRPGDHYCARCGQPHPAICVHCGARYRLGDRFCTQCGAAVPGGRER
;
A
#
# COMPACT_ATOMS: atom_id res chain seq x y z
N MET A 1 -3.75 72.39 -18.95
CA MET A 1 -4.00 72.03 -17.53
C MET A 1 -4.92 70.81 -17.37
N SER A 2 -5.81 70.52 -18.32
CA SER A 2 -6.78 69.40 -18.23
C SER A 2 -6.16 68.00 -18.33
N GLY A 3 -5.07 67.83 -19.07
CA GLY A 3 -4.40 66.52 -19.22
C GLY A 3 -3.74 66.02 -17.93
N LEU A 4 -3.19 66.94 -17.12
CA LEU A 4 -2.50 66.59 -15.87
C LEU A 4 -3.52 66.17 -14.79
N ALA A 5 -4.68 66.82 -14.75
CA ALA A 5 -5.78 66.43 -13.86
C ALA A 5 -6.34 65.03 -14.20
N LEU A 6 -6.44 64.70 -15.50
CA LEU A 6 -6.87 63.37 -15.97
C LEU A 6 -5.89 62.26 -15.59
N LEU A 7 -4.58 62.51 -15.70
CA LEU A 7 -3.54 61.57 -15.30
C LEU A 7 -3.55 61.32 -13.79
N LEU A 8 -3.73 62.37 -12.98
CA LEU A 8 -3.83 62.25 -11.53
C LEU A 8 -5.08 61.48 -11.11
N ALA A 9 -6.22 61.69 -11.78
CA ALA A 9 -7.46 60.95 -11.52
C ALA A 9 -7.31 59.46 -11.88
N ALA A 10 -6.73 59.14 -13.03
CA ALA A 10 -6.47 57.75 -13.44
C ALA A 10 -5.50 57.04 -12.49
N ALA A 11 -4.45 57.73 -12.04
CA ALA A 11 -3.50 57.20 -11.06
C ALA A 11 -4.17 56.96 -9.70
N ALA A 12 -5.05 57.86 -9.25
CA ALA A 12 -5.80 57.69 -8.01
C ALA A 12 -6.77 56.50 -8.08
N VAL A 13 -7.51 56.36 -9.18
CA VAL A 13 -8.41 55.21 -9.40
C VAL A 13 -7.60 53.91 -9.45
N GLY A 14 -6.48 53.89 -10.17
CA GLY A 14 -5.56 52.76 -10.22
C GLY A 14 -5.05 52.39 -8.82
N TYR A 15 -4.58 53.38 -8.04
CA TYR A 15 -4.04 53.16 -6.70
C TYR A 15 -5.09 52.61 -5.71
N VAL A 16 -6.33 53.09 -5.78
CA VAL A 16 -7.45 52.60 -4.94
C VAL A 16 -7.95 51.22 -5.38
N SER A 17 -7.97 50.96 -6.69
CA SER A 17 -8.45 49.68 -7.26
C SER A 17 -7.39 48.57 -7.21
N TYR A 18 -6.11 48.94 -7.23
CA TYR A 18 -4.97 48.01 -7.23
C TYR A 18 -4.98 47.03 -6.05
N PRO A 19 -5.21 47.42 -4.77
CA PRO A 19 -5.28 46.45 -3.68
C PRO A 19 -6.46 45.48 -3.80
N LEU A 20 -7.60 45.91 -4.38
CA LEU A 20 -8.76 45.04 -4.62
C LEU A 20 -8.50 44.03 -5.75
N LEU A 21 -7.91 44.50 -6.86
CA LEU A 21 -7.52 43.65 -7.98
C LEU A 21 -6.41 42.66 -7.58
N ARG A 22 -5.45 43.14 -6.78
CA ARG A 22 -4.40 42.31 -6.20
C ARG A 22 -4.98 41.30 -5.22
N GLN A 23 -6.00 41.64 -4.42
CA GLN A 23 -6.71 40.68 -3.58
C GLN A 23 -7.46 39.61 -4.38
N CYS A 24 -8.02 39.91 -5.55
CA CYS A 24 -8.61 38.87 -6.43
C CYS A 24 -7.54 37.94 -7.04
N SER A 25 -6.36 38.48 -7.36
CA SER A 25 -5.22 37.70 -7.87
C SER A 25 -4.48 36.90 -6.79
N GLU A 26 -4.35 37.47 -5.59
CA GLU A 26 -3.65 36.90 -4.43
C GLU A 26 -4.61 36.20 -3.46
N ARG A 27 -5.91 36.15 -3.78
CA ARG A 27 -6.73 34.98 -3.52
C ARG A 27 -6.13 33.82 -4.32
N LYS A 28 -4.93 33.40 -3.92
CA LYS A 28 -4.57 31.99 -3.79
C LYS A 28 -5.86 31.37 -3.28
N PRO A 29 -6.51 30.44 -4.01
CA PRO A 29 -7.66 29.74 -3.46
C PRO A 29 -7.23 29.31 -2.07
N GLY A 30 -7.72 30.05 -1.08
CA GLY A 30 -7.31 29.88 0.30
C GLY A 30 -7.68 28.45 0.53
N ALA A 31 -6.67 27.64 0.90
CA ALA A 31 -6.78 26.22 1.14
C ALA A 31 -8.24 25.92 1.46
N ALA A 32 -8.93 25.33 0.48
CA ALA A 32 -10.30 24.90 0.71
C ALA A 32 -10.26 24.22 2.08
N PRO A 33 -11.17 24.54 3.02
CA PRO A 33 -11.28 23.71 4.20
C PRO A 33 -11.40 22.27 3.67
N ALA A 34 -10.41 21.44 4.01
CA ALA A 34 -10.30 20.02 3.71
C ALA A 34 -11.08 19.54 2.48
N GLU A 35 -10.36 19.30 1.38
CA GLU A 35 -10.66 18.32 0.32
C GLU A 35 -11.99 17.57 0.48
N ALA A 36 -13.06 18.11 -0.09
CA ALA A 36 -14.37 17.50 -0.28
C ALA A 36 -14.92 16.70 0.92
N GLU A 37 -15.80 17.35 1.67
CA GLU A 37 -16.67 16.72 2.64
C GLU A 37 -17.65 15.79 1.91
N GLU A 38 -17.16 14.60 1.59
CA GLU A 38 -17.90 13.55 0.90
C GLU A 38 -18.96 13.01 1.86
N VAL A 39 -20.20 12.96 1.39
CA VAL A 39 -21.35 12.69 2.24
C VAL A 39 -21.87 11.30 1.94
N GLU A 40 -21.96 10.45 2.96
CA GLU A 40 -22.62 9.17 2.85
C GLU A 40 -24.10 9.29 3.24
N VAL A 41 -25.00 8.77 2.40
CA VAL A 41 -26.42 8.59 2.73
C VAL A 41 -26.84 7.17 2.39
N GLY A 42 -27.17 6.39 3.43
CA GLY A 42 -27.65 5.02 3.26
C GLY A 42 -26.69 4.10 2.51
N GLY A 43 -25.37 4.29 2.68
CA GLY A 43 -24.33 3.50 2.01
C GLY A 43 -23.86 4.04 0.66
N ILE A 44 -24.40 5.17 0.18
CA ILE A 44 -24.01 5.78 -1.09
C ILE A 44 -23.23 7.07 -0.80
N LEU A 45 -22.05 7.21 -1.42
CA LEU A 45 -21.22 8.40 -1.34
C LEU A 45 -21.63 9.42 -2.40
N TYR A 46 -21.81 10.66 -1.96
CA TYR A 46 -22.06 11.84 -2.80
C TYR A 46 -20.91 12.82 -2.60
N GLU A 47 -20.55 13.56 -3.65
CA GLU A 47 -19.44 14.52 -3.58
C GLU A 47 -19.77 15.71 -2.65
N SER A 48 -21.07 15.97 -2.42
CA SER A 48 -21.54 16.99 -1.48
C SER A 48 -22.99 16.75 -1.03
N GLU A 49 -23.39 17.39 0.07
CA GLU A 49 -24.79 17.42 0.51
C GLU A 49 -25.73 18.04 -0.56
N ALA A 50 -25.25 19.03 -1.31
CA ALA A 50 -26.00 19.69 -2.37
C ALA A 50 -26.30 18.75 -3.54
N GLU A 51 -25.34 17.89 -3.91
CA GLU A 51 -25.53 16.87 -4.94
C GLU A 51 -26.56 15.83 -4.49
N TRP A 52 -26.43 15.30 -3.27
CA TRP A 52 -27.42 14.39 -2.70
C TRP A 52 -28.83 15.03 -2.68
N ALA A 53 -28.93 16.29 -2.25
CA ALA A 53 -30.21 17.01 -2.23
C ALA A 53 -30.84 17.14 -3.62
N LEU A 54 -30.03 17.40 -4.66
CA LEU A 54 -30.47 17.45 -6.05
C LEU A 54 -30.94 16.08 -6.54
N GLU A 55 -30.15 15.02 -6.34
CA GLU A 55 -30.49 13.66 -6.71
C GLU A 55 -31.78 13.18 -6.01
N ARG A 56 -31.99 13.60 -4.76
CA ARG A 56 -33.22 13.33 -4.01
C ARG A 56 -34.42 14.06 -4.61
N LEU A 57 -34.27 15.34 -4.98
CA LEU A 57 -35.32 16.11 -5.66
C LEU A 57 -35.70 15.50 -7.02
N LEU A 58 -34.72 14.93 -7.72
CA LEU A 58 -34.91 14.22 -8.98
C LEU A 58 -35.47 12.80 -8.79
N GLY A 59 -35.66 12.34 -7.55
CA GLY A 59 -36.19 11.02 -7.21
C GLY A 59 -35.22 9.86 -7.45
N ARG A 60 -33.91 10.15 -7.58
CA ARG A 60 -32.85 9.17 -7.85
C ARG A 60 -32.11 8.73 -6.59
N ALA A 61 -32.11 9.54 -5.53
CA ALA A 61 -31.52 9.21 -4.23
C ALA A 61 -32.57 8.91 -3.16
N CYS A 62 -32.20 8.08 -2.18
CA CYS A 62 -33.04 7.75 -1.03
C CYS A 62 -33.11 8.90 -0.01
N ALA A 63 -34.17 8.92 0.79
CA ALA A 63 -34.26 9.77 1.96
C ALA A 63 -33.31 9.26 3.05
N GLY A 64 -32.58 10.16 3.69
CA GLY A 64 -31.63 9.84 4.74
C GLY A 64 -31.00 11.09 5.32
N THR A 65 -30.11 10.91 6.30
CA THR A 65 -29.33 12.00 6.87
C THR A 65 -27.91 11.96 6.30
N PRO A 66 -27.43 13.06 5.70
CA PRO A 66 -26.07 13.16 5.19
C PRO A 66 -25.06 13.07 6.35
N THR A 67 -24.19 12.06 6.31
CA THR A 67 -23.06 11.94 7.24
C THR A 67 -21.75 12.26 6.54
N ALA A 68 -21.02 13.24 7.07
CA ALA A 68 -19.69 13.57 6.57
C ALA A 68 -18.75 12.38 6.78
N THR A 69 -18.13 11.92 5.70
CA THR A 69 -17.09 10.89 5.72
C THR A 69 -15.76 11.53 5.36
N ALA A 70 -14.74 11.24 6.15
CA ALA A 70 -13.40 11.69 5.83
C ALA A 70 -12.90 10.91 4.62
N ARG A 71 -12.78 11.58 3.47
CA ARG A 71 -12.17 11.01 2.27
C ARG A 71 -10.72 10.66 2.60
N THR A 72 -10.37 9.38 2.52
CA THR A 72 -8.96 8.98 2.61
C THR A 72 -8.26 9.48 1.35
N SER A 73 -7.22 10.30 1.50
CA SER A 73 -6.51 10.83 0.33
C SER A 73 -5.88 9.69 -0.46
N ARG A 74 -5.74 9.87 -1.79
CA ARG A 74 -5.06 8.88 -2.64
C ARG A 74 -3.65 8.59 -2.15
N THR A 75 -2.95 9.62 -1.67
CA THR A 75 -1.60 9.51 -1.10
C THR A 75 -1.56 8.69 0.19
N ASP A 76 -2.58 8.80 1.05
CA ASP A 76 -2.66 7.98 2.27
C ASP A 76 -2.89 6.51 1.95
N LEU A 77 -3.74 6.23 0.95
CA LEU A 77 -3.98 4.86 0.48
C LEU A 77 -2.70 4.26 -0.13
N GLU A 78 -2.00 5.03 -0.97
CA GLU A 78 -0.71 4.62 -1.53
C GLU A 78 0.30 4.29 -0.42
N GLY A 79 0.42 5.15 0.60
CA GLY A 79 1.28 4.91 1.76
C GLY A 79 0.88 3.66 2.57
N GLN A 80 -0.41 3.43 2.78
CA GLN A 80 -0.91 2.22 3.45
C GLN A 80 -0.56 0.94 2.67
N ILE A 81 -0.72 0.97 1.36
CA ILE A 81 -0.38 -0.17 0.49
C ILE A 81 1.12 -0.47 0.55
N GLU A 82 1.97 0.55 0.45
CA GLU A 82 3.42 0.39 0.53
C GLU A 82 3.86 -0.19 1.87
N ALA A 83 3.31 0.32 2.98
CA ALA A 83 3.58 -0.19 4.32
C ALA A 83 3.14 -1.66 4.47
N TRP A 84 1.97 -2.01 3.96
CA TRP A 84 1.49 -3.38 4.00
C TRP A 84 2.38 -4.32 3.17
N VAL A 85 2.74 -3.95 1.94
CA VAL A 85 3.65 -4.73 1.09
C VAL A 85 5.01 -4.93 1.74
N ALA A 86 5.55 -3.90 2.42
CA ALA A 86 6.80 -4.02 3.18
C ALA A 86 6.68 -5.07 4.30
N SER A 87 5.59 -5.05 5.07
CA SER A 87 5.38 -6.02 6.16
C SER A 87 5.29 -7.47 5.66
N VAL A 88 4.57 -7.70 4.55
CA VAL A 88 4.45 -9.02 3.91
C VAL A 88 5.81 -9.53 3.40
N ARG A 89 6.64 -8.63 2.84
CA ARG A 89 7.99 -8.99 2.39
C ARG A 89 8.89 -9.39 3.56
N ASP A 90 8.78 -8.70 4.69
CA ASP A 90 9.56 -8.99 5.89
C ASP A 90 9.14 -10.31 6.54
N GLU A 91 7.85 -10.57 6.66
CA GLU A 91 7.34 -11.84 7.15
C GLU A 91 7.85 -13.01 6.29
N ARG A 92 7.73 -12.89 4.96
CA ARG A 92 8.26 -13.90 4.02
C ARG A 92 9.77 -14.10 4.18
N ARG A 93 10.54 -13.04 4.42
CA ARG A 93 11.99 -13.11 4.66
C ARG A 93 12.30 -13.88 5.95
N ARG A 94 11.59 -13.58 7.05
CA ARG A 94 11.78 -14.25 8.36
C ARG A 94 11.43 -15.74 8.26
N THR A 95 10.30 -16.07 7.63
CA THR A 95 9.87 -17.47 7.43
C THR A 95 10.86 -18.26 6.57
N ARG A 96 11.40 -17.65 5.51
CA ARG A 96 12.48 -18.27 4.72
C ARG A 96 13.77 -18.42 5.52
N ALA A 97 14.13 -17.44 6.33
CA ALA A 97 15.33 -17.48 7.16
C ALA A 97 15.28 -18.61 8.21
N GLY A 98 14.14 -18.79 8.89
CA GLY A 98 13.94 -19.86 9.88
C GLY A 98 13.90 -21.27 9.28
N ARG A 99 13.72 -21.40 7.97
CA ARG A 99 13.74 -22.69 7.23
C ARG A 99 15.09 -23.03 6.59
N ARG A 100 16.13 -22.21 6.78
CA ARG A 100 17.45 -22.49 6.19
C ARG A 100 18.18 -23.58 6.97
N VAL A 101 18.32 -24.74 6.34
CA VAL A 101 19.19 -25.82 6.82
C VAL A 101 20.64 -25.49 6.47
N LEU A 102 21.57 -25.66 7.42
CA LEU A 102 22.99 -25.47 7.20
C LEU A 102 23.67 -26.80 6.83
N CYS A 103 24.67 -26.73 5.96
CA CYS A 103 25.54 -27.86 5.69
C CYS A 103 26.43 -28.15 6.91
N GLN A 104 26.35 -29.37 7.43
CA GLN A 104 27.13 -29.80 8.59
C GLN A 104 28.64 -29.86 8.33
N ALA A 105 29.05 -29.99 7.06
CA ALA A 105 30.47 -30.06 6.69
C ALA A 105 31.13 -28.69 6.49
N CYS A 106 30.42 -27.70 5.93
CA CYS A 106 31.04 -26.41 5.56
C CYS A 106 30.32 -25.16 6.10
N GLY A 107 29.22 -25.34 6.85
CA GLY A 107 28.44 -24.28 7.48
C GLY A 107 27.60 -23.41 6.52
N LYS A 108 27.67 -23.62 5.20
CA LYS A 108 26.89 -22.83 4.23
C LYS A 108 25.42 -23.25 4.25
N PRO A 109 24.45 -22.31 4.17
CA PRO A 109 23.03 -22.66 4.04
C PRO A 109 22.73 -23.32 2.70
N PHE A 110 21.90 -24.36 2.74
CA PHE A 110 21.26 -24.92 1.55
C PHE A 110 20.21 -23.93 1.01
N ARG A 111 20.06 -23.87 -0.31
CA ARG A 111 18.96 -23.16 -0.97
C ARG A 111 17.73 -24.07 -1.05
N PRO A 112 16.52 -23.49 -1.15
CA PRO A 112 15.32 -24.27 -1.43
C PRO A 112 15.51 -25.07 -2.72
N GLY A 113 15.25 -26.38 -2.69
CA GLY A 113 15.43 -27.25 -3.85
C GLY A 113 16.79 -27.94 -3.95
N ASP A 114 17.81 -27.52 -3.18
CA ASP A 114 19.14 -28.15 -3.28
C ASP A 114 19.11 -29.63 -2.87
N HIS A 115 19.73 -30.48 -3.70
CA HIS A 115 20.00 -31.89 -3.38
C HIS A 115 21.40 -32.07 -2.75
N TYR A 116 22.34 -31.19 -3.10
CA TYR A 116 23.73 -31.19 -2.62
C TYR A 116 24.16 -29.77 -2.23
N CYS A 117 25.17 -29.65 -1.39
CA CYS A 117 25.72 -28.37 -0.98
C CYS A 117 26.51 -27.76 -2.14
N ALA A 118 26.09 -26.59 -2.63
CA ALA A 118 26.77 -25.88 -3.72
C ALA A 118 28.23 -25.48 -3.41
N ARG A 119 28.68 -25.54 -2.14
CA ARG A 119 30.05 -25.20 -1.73
C ARG A 119 30.96 -26.42 -1.64
N CYS A 120 30.52 -27.49 -0.97
CA CYS A 120 31.38 -28.65 -0.66
C CYS A 120 30.89 -29.98 -1.26
N GLY A 121 29.76 -29.99 -1.97
CA GLY A 121 29.21 -31.19 -2.62
C GLY A 121 28.51 -32.19 -1.69
N GLN A 122 28.49 -31.97 -0.38
CA GLN A 122 27.83 -32.88 0.56
C GLN A 122 26.31 -32.96 0.32
N PRO A 123 25.70 -34.17 0.38
CA PRO A 123 24.26 -34.34 0.15
C PRO A 123 23.44 -33.63 1.21
N HIS A 124 22.26 -33.15 0.81
CA HIS A 124 21.30 -32.54 1.71
C HIS A 124 20.72 -33.62 2.66
N PRO A 125 20.61 -33.37 3.98
CA PRO A 125 20.19 -34.36 4.98
C PRO A 125 18.70 -34.79 4.90
N ALA A 126 18.00 -34.43 3.82
CA ALA A 126 16.58 -34.69 3.62
C ALA A 126 16.31 -35.25 2.21
N ILE A 127 17.34 -35.87 1.62
CA ILE A 127 17.29 -36.48 0.29
C ILE A 127 17.55 -37.97 0.45
N CYS A 128 16.67 -38.79 -0.12
CA CYS A 128 16.81 -40.23 -0.11
C CYS A 128 18.01 -40.64 -0.98
N VAL A 129 18.92 -41.43 -0.42
CA VAL A 129 20.10 -41.92 -1.16
C VAL A 129 19.77 -42.95 -2.24
N HIS A 130 18.60 -43.60 -2.15
CA HIS A 130 18.19 -44.64 -3.09
C HIS A 130 17.52 -44.08 -4.35
N CYS A 131 16.60 -43.12 -4.21
CA CYS A 131 15.84 -42.57 -5.34
C CYS A 131 16.02 -41.07 -5.56
N GLY A 132 16.77 -40.37 -4.71
CA GLY A 132 16.99 -38.93 -4.82
C GLY A 132 15.79 -38.06 -4.42
N ALA A 133 14.66 -38.65 -4.00
CA ALA A 133 13.48 -37.90 -3.58
C ALA A 133 13.69 -37.19 -2.23
N ARG A 134 13.05 -36.03 -2.07
CA ARG A 134 13.07 -35.26 -0.83
C ARG A 134 12.09 -35.86 0.19
N TYR A 135 12.55 -36.12 1.41
CA TYR A 135 11.73 -36.58 2.53
C TYR A 135 11.63 -35.51 3.63
N ARG A 136 10.67 -35.63 4.53
CA ARG A 136 10.54 -34.72 5.68
C ARG A 136 11.41 -35.22 6.84
N LEU A 137 12.07 -34.30 7.54
CA LEU A 137 12.83 -34.65 8.73
C LEU A 137 11.90 -35.30 9.76
N GLY A 138 12.20 -36.53 10.16
CA GLY A 138 11.38 -37.36 11.04
C GLY A 138 10.64 -38.50 10.33
N ASP A 139 10.59 -38.50 8.99
CA ASP A 139 10.12 -39.67 8.24
C ASP A 139 11.05 -40.86 8.51
N ARG A 140 10.48 -42.07 8.61
CA ARG A 140 11.24 -43.33 8.78
C ARG A 140 11.58 -43.97 7.44
N PHE A 141 10.70 -43.79 6.46
CA PHE A 141 10.80 -44.36 5.12
C PHE A 141 10.56 -43.29 4.07
N CYS A 142 11.20 -43.43 2.91
CA CYS A 142 10.96 -42.58 1.77
C CYS A 142 9.57 -42.86 1.17
N THR A 143 8.74 -41.83 1.01
CA THR A 143 7.40 -41.95 0.42
C THR A 143 7.39 -42.28 -1.08
N GLN A 144 8.54 -42.19 -1.75
CA GLN A 144 8.66 -42.47 -3.19
C GLN A 144 9.17 -43.89 -3.47
N CYS A 145 10.14 -44.39 -2.71
CA CYS A 145 10.76 -45.70 -2.97
C CYS A 145 10.65 -46.71 -1.81
N GLY A 146 10.11 -46.31 -0.66
CA GLY A 146 9.97 -47.18 0.52
C GLY A 146 11.27 -47.45 1.30
N ALA A 147 12.43 -46.99 0.81
CA ALA A 147 13.69 -47.21 1.51
C ALA A 147 13.73 -46.49 2.87
N ALA A 148 14.37 -47.11 3.86
CA ALA A 148 14.60 -46.49 5.16
C ALA A 148 15.46 -45.22 5.03
N VAL A 149 15.11 -44.17 5.75
CA VAL A 149 15.85 -42.89 5.73
C VAL A 149 16.38 -42.56 7.13
N PRO A 150 17.58 -41.94 7.23
CA PRO A 150 18.15 -41.55 8.51
C PRO A 150 17.34 -40.38 9.09
N GLY A 151 16.49 -40.67 10.09
CA GLY A 151 15.59 -39.69 10.71
C GLY A 151 14.48 -40.27 11.57
N GLY A 152 14.08 -41.52 11.34
CA GLY A 152 13.08 -42.22 12.15
C GLY A 152 13.65 -42.76 13.46
N ARG A 153 13.17 -42.28 14.61
CA ARG A 153 13.38 -42.94 15.91
C ARG A 153 12.11 -43.73 16.28
N GLU A 154 12.27 -44.98 16.68
CA GLU A 154 11.20 -45.77 17.30
C GLU A 154 10.96 -45.24 18.73
N ARG A 155 9.69 -45.04 19.08
CA ARG A 155 9.26 -44.92 20.47
C ARG A 155 8.67 -46.25 20.90
#